data_AF-A0A7M4F8E3-F1
#
_entry.id   AF-A0A7M4F8E3-F1
#
_cell.length_a   1.000
_cell.length_b   1.000
_cell.length_c   1.000
_cell.angle_alpha   90.00
_cell.angle_beta   90.00
_cell.angle_gamma   90.00
#
_symmetry.space_group_name_H-M   'P 1'
#
loop_
_entity.id
_entity.type
_entity.pdbx_description
1 polymer ?
#
loop_
_entity_poly.entity_id
_entity_poly.type
_entity_poly.pdbx_seq_one_letter_code
_entity_poly.pdbx_strand_id
1 'polypeptide(L)'
;DSALNGILLYCSDGTTITSSTVFFSCRWGQWSAKQWHPRLYLTAFSLKVESPQGDGDDTAANNIKFRLLDGRVQEGNTGSVWGTFGSWSNHCYSGAICGLQTKVEPPQGEGDDTTLNDVRFFCCS
;
A
#
# COMPACT_ATOMS: atom_id res chain seq x y z
N ASP A 1 17.36 3.77 -2.64
CA ASP A 1 16.24 3.11 -1.97
C ASP A 1 15.00 3.25 -2.82
N SER A 2 14.05 2.32 -2.74
CA SER A 2 12.81 2.44 -3.52
C SER A 2 11.62 2.05 -2.67
N ALA A 3 10.99 3.08 -2.10
CA ALA A 3 9.73 2.96 -1.37
C ALA A 3 8.53 2.84 -2.33
N LEU A 4 7.37 2.50 -1.77
CA LEU A 4 6.09 2.57 -2.44
C LEU A 4 5.71 4.04 -2.65
N ASN A 5 5.35 4.38 -3.89
CA ASN A 5 4.84 5.71 -4.25
C ASN A 5 3.32 5.77 -4.25
N GLY A 6 2.65 4.61 -4.34
CA GLY A 6 1.20 4.55 -4.33
C GLY A 6 0.61 3.15 -4.31
N ILE A 7 -0.69 3.09 -4.02
CA ILE A 7 -1.50 1.88 -3.95
C ILE A 7 -2.72 2.08 -4.85
N LEU A 8 -2.99 1.06 -5.68
CA LEU A 8 -4.15 0.99 -6.57
C LEU A 8 -5.01 -0.23 -6.21
N LEU A 9 -6.27 -0.01 -5.84
CA LEU A 9 -7.25 -1.06 -5.62
C LEU A 9 -8.16 -1.21 -6.83
N TYR A 10 -8.53 -2.45 -7.14
CA TYR A 10 -9.54 -2.80 -8.13
C TYR A 10 -10.81 -3.28 -7.41
N CYS A 11 -11.94 -2.67 -7.72
CA CYS A 11 -13.22 -2.97 -7.11
C CYS A 11 -14.04 -3.95 -7.96
N SER A 12 -15.00 -4.64 -7.33
CA SER A 12 -15.87 -5.60 -8.02
C SER A 12 -16.86 -4.95 -9.00
N ASP A 13 -17.16 -3.66 -8.83
CA ASP A 13 -18.00 -2.87 -9.72
C ASP A 13 -17.23 -2.34 -10.96
N GLY A 14 -15.95 -2.69 -11.09
CA GLY A 14 -15.08 -2.24 -12.18
C GLY A 14 -14.40 -0.90 -11.92
N THR A 15 -14.66 -0.24 -10.78
CA THR A 15 -13.97 0.99 -10.41
C THR A 15 -12.57 0.72 -9.87
N THR A 16 -11.75 1.78 -9.80
CA THR A 16 -10.41 1.73 -9.21
C THR A 16 -10.24 2.85 -8.20
N ILE A 17 -9.60 2.54 -7.07
CA ILE A 17 -9.28 3.52 -6.02
C ILE A 17 -7.76 3.65 -5.96
N THR A 18 -7.26 4.87 -6.18
CA THR A 18 -5.82 5.16 -6.19
C THR A 18 -5.46 6.09 -5.04
N SER A 19 -4.29 5.87 -4.44
CA SER A 19 -3.71 6.77 -3.45
C SER A 19 -2.94 7.95 -4.06
N SER A 20 -2.84 8.03 -5.38
CA SER A 20 -1.91 8.94 -6.05
C SER A 20 -2.13 10.40 -5.63
N THR A 21 -1.14 10.99 -4.97
CA THR A 21 -0.97 12.44 -4.89
C THR A 21 -0.68 12.94 -6.29
N VAL A 22 -1.70 13.45 -6.98
CA VAL A 22 -1.54 14.19 -8.23
C VAL A 22 -1.01 15.58 -7.89
N PHE A 23 0.24 15.64 -7.42
CA PHE A 23 1.05 16.84 -7.56
C PHE A 23 2.08 16.57 -8.64
N PHE A 24 2.38 17.59 -9.44
CA PHE A 24 3.11 17.59 -10.71
C PHE A 24 4.47 16.83 -10.75
N SER A 25 4.93 16.26 -9.63
CA SER A 25 6.19 15.55 -9.42
C SER A 25 6.06 14.04 -9.20
N CYS A 26 4.86 13.49 -8.95
CA CYS A 26 4.63 12.06 -8.64
C CYS A 26 4.53 11.16 -9.89
N ARG A 27 5.55 11.20 -10.76
CA ARG A 27 5.61 10.39 -12.00
C ARG A 27 6.63 9.24 -11.93
N TRP A 28 7.11 8.95 -10.73
CA TRP A 28 8.18 7.98 -10.49
C TRP A 28 7.63 6.59 -10.15
N GLY A 29 8.24 5.57 -10.73
CA GLY A 29 7.83 4.17 -10.58
C GLY A 29 6.89 3.67 -11.68
N GLN A 30 6.68 2.35 -11.71
CA GLN A 30 5.69 1.69 -12.56
C GLN A 30 4.73 0.91 -11.67
N TRP A 31 3.44 0.91 -12.01
CA TRP A 31 2.48 0.05 -11.31
C TRP A 31 2.90 -1.41 -11.46
N SER A 32 2.95 -2.14 -10.35
CA SER A 32 3.14 -3.59 -10.39
C SER A 32 2.00 -4.25 -11.16
N ALA A 33 2.26 -5.45 -11.67
CA ALA A 33 1.21 -6.25 -12.31
C ALA A 33 -0.02 -6.39 -11.40
N LYS A 34 -1.22 -6.23 -11.98
CA LYS A 34 -2.48 -6.43 -11.27
C LYS A 34 -2.52 -7.83 -10.67
N GLN A 35 -2.65 -7.92 -9.36
CA GLN A 35 -2.91 -9.17 -8.66
C GLN A 35 -4.40 -9.24 -8.34
N TRP A 36 -5.04 -10.33 -8.77
CA TRP A 36 -6.50 -10.46 -8.68
C TRP A 36 -6.89 -11.91 -8.43
N HIS A 37 -7.84 -12.09 -7.51
CA HIS A 37 -8.48 -13.37 -7.25
C HIS A 37 -9.97 -13.24 -7.54
N PRO A 38 -10.50 -13.93 -8.56
CA PRO A 38 -11.92 -13.88 -8.86
C PRO A 38 -12.77 -14.23 -7.64
N ARG A 39 -13.76 -13.39 -7.32
CA ARG A 39 -14.73 -13.58 -6.22
C ARG A 39 -14.14 -13.50 -4.80
N LEU A 40 -12.90 -13.05 -4.64
CA LEU A 40 -12.32 -12.82 -3.33
C LEU A 40 -12.08 -11.33 -3.09
N TYR A 41 -12.36 -10.93 -1.86
CA TYR A 41 -12.21 -9.56 -1.41
C TYR A 41 -11.08 -9.44 -0.39
N LEU A 42 -10.47 -8.28 -0.33
CA LEU A 42 -9.42 -7.97 0.65
C LEU A 42 -10.09 -7.68 2.00
N THR A 43 -9.57 -8.26 3.08
CA THR A 43 -10.17 -8.17 4.42
C THR A 43 -9.21 -7.66 5.49
N ALA A 44 -7.90 -7.80 5.29
CA ALA A 44 -6.87 -7.26 6.16
C ALA A 44 -5.60 -6.99 5.35
N PHE A 45 -4.67 -6.23 5.93
CA PHE A 45 -3.38 -5.96 5.31
C PHE A 45 -2.23 -6.03 6.34
N SER A 46 -1.01 -6.16 5.83
CA SER A 46 0.23 -6.03 6.60
C SER A 46 1.22 -5.29 5.70
N LEU A 47 1.80 -4.21 6.25
CA LEU A 47 2.74 -3.34 5.54
C LEU A 47 4.17 -3.80 5.80
N LYS A 48 5.00 -3.82 4.76
CA LYS A 48 6.44 -4.06 4.87
C LYS A 48 7.13 -2.72 4.98
N VAL A 49 7.80 -2.49 6.09
CA VAL A 49 8.38 -1.19 6.43
C VAL A 49 9.80 -1.40 6.92
N GLU A 50 10.70 -0.47 6.60
CA GLU A 50 12.03 -0.46 7.19
C GLU A 50 12.03 0.11 8.60
N SER A 51 12.87 -0.47 9.46
CA SER A 51 13.07 0.09 10.80
C SER A 51 13.79 1.44 10.69
N PRO A 52 13.53 2.39 11.60
CA PRO A 52 14.24 3.67 11.64
C PRO A 52 15.75 3.45 11.60
N GLN A 53 16.46 4.10 10.68
CA GLN A 53 17.91 3.96 10.53
C GLN A 53 18.70 5.06 11.26
N GLY A 54 18.03 6.03 11.92
CA GLY A 54 18.68 7.07 12.71
C GLY A 54 18.50 8.46 12.10
N ASP A 55 19.54 9.29 12.00
CA ASP A 55 19.44 10.70 11.58
C ASP A 55 19.17 10.91 10.06
N GLY A 56 18.26 10.15 9.44
CA GLY A 56 17.87 10.28 8.03
C GLY A 56 16.77 9.31 7.59
N ASP A 57 15.77 9.83 6.85
CA ASP A 57 14.58 9.17 6.27
C ASP A 57 14.13 7.87 6.96
N ASP A 58 13.41 8.07 8.07
CA ASP A 58 12.88 7.01 8.88
C ASP A 58 11.47 6.61 8.44
N THR A 59 11.32 5.36 8.00
CA THR A 59 10.05 4.62 7.90
C THR A 59 9.27 4.81 6.58
N ALA A 60 9.86 4.36 5.47
CA ALA A 60 9.14 4.22 4.20
C ALA A 60 8.51 2.81 4.05
N ALA A 61 7.30 2.75 3.48
CA ALA A 61 6.64 1.50 3.14
C ALA A 61 7.23 0.92 1.84
N ASN A 62 7.67 -0.32 1.87
CA ASN A 62 8.39 -0.98 0.78
C ASN A 62 7.58 -2.07 0.06
N ASN A 63 6.60 -2.65 0.75
CA ASN A 63 5.66 -3.61 0.18
C ASN A 63 4.38 -3.67 1.03
N ILE A 64 3.35 -4.33 0.51
CA ILE A 64 2.11 -4.60 1.22
C ILE A 64 1.63 -5.99 0.88
N LYS A 65 1.07 -6.70 1.87
CA LYS A 65 0.34 -7.94 1.63
C LYS A 65 -1.07 -7.84 2.20
N PHE A 66 -2.01 -8.49 1.53
CA PHE A 66 -3.40 -8.53 1.90
C PHE A 66 -3.83 -9.93 2.28
N ARG A 67 -4.77 -10.02 3.22
CA ARG A 67 -5.52 -11.24 3.49
C ARG A 67 -6.82 -11.22 2.70
N LEU A 68 -7.08 -12.28 1.96
CA LEU A 68 -8.32 -12.48 1.23
C LEU A 68 -9.39 -13.03 2.15
N LEU A 69 -10.66 -12.92 1.74
CA LEU A 69 -11.82 -13.41 2.48
C LEU A 69 -11.71 -14.88 2.90
N ASP A 70 -11.10 -15.73 2.07
CA ASP A 70 -10.92 -17.16 2.35
C ASP A 70 -9.63 -17.48 3.14
N GLY A 71 -8.91 -16.45 3.58
CA GLY A 71 -7.70 -16.57 4.39
C GLY A 71 -6.41 -16.72 3.60
N ARG A 72 -6.44 -16.79 2.26
CA ARG A 72 -5.24 -16.69 1.43
C ARG A 72 -4.55 -15.34 1.65
N VAL A 73 -3.23 -15.32 1.47
CA VAL A 73 -2.42 -14.11 1.53
C VAL A 73 -1.92 -13.76 0.13
N GLN A 74 -2.10 -12.50 -0.24
CA GLN A 74 -1.63 -11.92 -1.50
C GLN A 74 -0.58 -10.84 -1.17
N GLU A 75 0.69 -11.13 -1.42
CA GLU A 75 1.77 -10.16 -1.31
C GLU A 75 1.95 -9.37 -2.61
N GLY A 76 2.22 -8.07 -2.49
CA GLY A 76 2.51 -7.17 -3.58
C GLY A 76 3.79 -7.55 -4.32
N ASN A 77 3.78 -7.42 -5.63
CA ASN A 77 4.93 -7.73 -6.48
C ASN A 77 5.83 -6.49 -6.69
N THR A 78 6.36 -5.94 -5.61
CA THR A 78 7.27 -4.78 -5.67
C THR A 78 8.72 -5.18 -5.89
N GLY A 79 9.06 -6.46 -5.65
CA GLY A 79 10.44 -6.93 -5.67
C GLY A 79 11.31 -6.38 -4.54
N SER A 80 10.73 -5.62 -3.60
CA SER A 80 11.50 -5.02 -2.52
C SER A 80 11.96 -6.07 -1.50
N VAL A 81 13.27 -6.17 -1.35
CA VAL A 81 13.91 -7.04 -0.35
C VAL A 81 14.01 -6.37 1.02
N TRP A 82 13.83 -5.05 1.09
CA TRP A 82 14.05 -4.22 2.27
C TRP A 82 12.85 -4.18 3.22
N GLY A 83 13.15 -4.02 4.51
CA GLY A 83 12.17 -3.95 5.60
C GLY A 83 11.60 -5.30 6.05
N THR A 84 10.69 -5.25 7.02
CA THR A 84 9.96 -6.41 7.53
C THR A 84 8.47 -6.15 7.54
N PHE A 85 7.68 -7.21 7.36
CA PHE A 85 6.22 -7.11 7.48
C PHE A 85 5.85 -6.91 8.94
N GLY A 86 5.12 -5.83 9.22
CA GLY A 86 4.53 -5.60 10.53
C GLY A 86 3.37 -6.54 10.84
N SER A 87 2.77 -6.36 12.01
CA SER A 87 1.56 -7.07 12.41
C SER A 87 0.43 -6.87 11.41
N TRP A 88 -0.47 -7.86 11.32
CA TRP A 88 -1.69 -7.73 10.53
C TRP A 88 -2.62 -6.66 11.12
N SER A 89 -3.30 -5.93 10.24
CA SER A 89 -4.44 -5.11 10.63
C SER A 89 -5.56 -5.98 11.20
N ASN A 90 -6.51 -5.32 11.88
CA ASN A 90 -7.81 -5.94 12.14
C ASN A 90 -8.47 -6.35 10.82
N HIS A 91 -9.26 -7.40 10.88
CA HIS A 91 -10.06 -7.84 9.75
C HIS A 91 -11.30 -6.95 9.58
N CYS A 92 -11.72 -6.74 8.34
CA CYS A 92 -13.09 -6.33 8.04
C CYS A 92 -14.03 -7.48 8.42
N TYR A 93 -14.63 -7.40 9.61
CA TYR A 93 -15.54 -8.45 10.12
C TYR A 93 -16.86 -8.54 9.34
N SER A 94 -17.28 -7.42 8.74
CA SER A 94 -18.40 -7.34 7.81
C SER A 94 -17.91 -6.71 6.51
N GLY A 95 -18.17 -7.37 5.40
CA GLY A 95 -17.80 -6.90 4.06
C GLY A 95 -16.29 -6.97 3.75
N ALA A 96 -15.77 -5.92 3.11
CA ALA A 96 -14.43 -5.90 2.54
C ALA A 96 -13.79 -4.51 2.56
N ILE A 97 -12.50 -4.45 2.28
CA ILE A 97 -11.80 -3.19 2.00
C ILE A 97 -12.43 -2.54 0.76
N CYS A 98 -12.93 -1.32 0.93
CA CYS A 98 -13.65 -0.54 -0.08
C CYS A 98 -13.05 0.84 -0.32
N GLY A 99 -11.98 1.18 0.39
CA GLY A 99 -11.37 2.49 0.32
C GLY A 99 -10.03 2.52 1.02
N LEU A 100 -9.26 3.57 0.75
CA LEU A 100 -7.96 3.78 1.35
C LEU A 100 -7.69 5.26 1.58
N GLN A 101 -6.82 5.55 2.53
CA GLN A 101 -6.15 6.83 2.66
C GLN A 101 -4.69 6.56 3.01
N THR A 102 -3.78 7.14 2.25
CA THR A 102 -2.34 7.06 2.48
C THR A 102 -1.84 8.27 3.24
N LYS A 103 -0.75 8.06 3.98
CA LYS A 103 0.10 9.11 4.54
C LYS A 103 1.36 9.13 3.68
N VAL A 104 1.58 10.26 3.01
CA VAL A 104 2.76 10.50 2.18
C VAL A 104 3.52 11.69 2.73
N GLU A 105 4.83 11.71 2.53
CA GLU A 105 5.64 12.86 2.92
C GLU A 105 5.39 14.06 2.01
N PRO A 106 5.42 15.29 2.56
CA PRO A 106 5.38 16.49 1.74
C PRO A 106 6.71 16.62 0.97
N PRO A 107 6.69 17.17 -0.27
CA PRO A 107 7.91 17.36 -1.06
C PRO A 107 8.95 18.17 -0.27
N GLN A 108 10.16 17.62 -0.08
CA GLN A 108 11.23 18.27 0.70
C GLN A 108 12.19 19.14 -0.15
N GLY A 109 12.16 19.06 -1.48
CA GLY A 109 12.96 19.93 -2.34
C GLY A 109 13.30 19.30 -3.69
N GLU A 110 14.55 19.50 -4.15
CA GLU A 110 15.07 18.81 -5.34
C GLU A 110 15.55 17.40 -4.95
N GLY A 111 14.63 16.43 -4.98
CA GLY A 111 14.88 15.04 -4.59
C GLY A 111 13.65 14.14 -4.74
N ASP A 112 13.83 12.83 -4.62
CA ASP A 112 12.76 11.81 -4.64
C ASP A 112 12.07 11.77 -3.27
N ASP A 113 11.40 12.87 -2.90
CA ASP A 113 10.97 13.13 -1.52
C ASP A 113 9.48 12.81 -1.28
N THR A 114 8.90 11.86 -2.02
CA THR A 114 7.47 11.52 -1.88
C THR A 114 7.27 10.02 -1.73
N THR A 115 7.60 9.52 -0.54
CA THR A 115 7.42 8.12 -0.19
C THR A 115 6.11 7.92 0.59
N LEU A 116 5.50 6.74 0.44
CA LEU A 116 4.35 6.31 1.24
C LEU A 116 4.87 5.85 2.61
N ASN A 117 4.45 6.51 3.68
CA ASN A 117 4.84 6.15 5.04
C ASN A 117 3.84 5.19 5.68
N ASP A 118 2.54 5.42 5.44
CA ASP A 118 1.48 4.62 6.06
C ASP A 118 0.22 4.57 5.19
N VAL A 119 -0.66 3.64 5.49
CA VAL A 119 -1.97 3.50 4.85
C VAL A 119 -3.02 3.04 5.85
N ARG A 120 -4.18 3.70 5.81
CA ARG A 120 -5.41 3.20 6.42
C ARG A 120 -6.38 2.73 5.34
N PHE A 121 -6.99 1.58 5.56
CA PHE A 121 -8.06 1.06 4.70
C PHE A 121 -9.41 1.20 5.39
N PHE A 122 -10.47 1.36 4.60
CA PHE A 122 -11.85 1.43 5.06
C PHE A 122 -12.58 0.13 4.71
N CYS A 123 -13.39 -0.37 5.64
CA CYS A 123 -14.25 -1.54 5.44
C CYS A 123 -15.68 -1.11 5.11
N CYS A 124 -16.30 -1.72 4.10
CA CYS A 124 -17.71 -1.53 3.73
C CYS A 124 -18.39 -2.89 3.54
N SER A 125 -19.70 -2.95 3.86
CA SER A 125 -20.59 -4.10 3.67
C SER A 125 -21.30 -4.09 2.34
#